data_AF-A0A382KJD0-F1
#
_entry.id   AF-A0A382KJD0-F1
#
_cell.length_a   1.000
_cell.length_b   1.000
_cell.length_c   1.000
_cell.angle_alpha   90.00
_cell.angle_beta   90.00
_cell.angle_gamma   90.00
#
_symmetry.space_group_name_H-M   'P 1'
#
loop_
_entity.id
_entity.type
_entity.pdbx_description
1 polymer ?
#
loop_
_entity_poly.entity_id
_entity_poly.type
_entity_poly.pdbx_seq_one_letter_code
_entity_poly.pdbx_strand_id
1 'polypeptide(L)'
;DFKPANQSKFAYKLPDKPSIAVLPFKNLHDDKSDNYIAEGISQNLTNQISRSSEIFVITYSSAKKVAAESSDPKQIARSLGVRFILNGSVQRSGDDLRVNVELLDALENSLVWTNQFDGKKDNLFSFQDRIAENIFVNFKVKLASNLLGENATEFSSVEQMQKVLKFREKFLMFSREGHIQAKALAEEINEEYPGSGPASLVMAWLSFQEIMMGMTEDREKSIKQGAKHAELAHTILNDGLSLIVGAWMDLFSGDASDRAKEKVAKAIEIDQSGDVLSGAANIFLLTGEPLAAKQLFKRAMRISPFHPVWYANRLSEAMIMLEEYDEAREILEELVSKSQEDGINLREKSRALVALSFVESRVGNTSAAREKIKDLRLINPNFSAVSVKNYLGMVSDKQFLNSFLENAINLGLPKT
;
A
#
# COMPACT_ATOMS: atom_id res chain seq x y z
N ASP A 1 -13.50 -37.17 0.93
CA ASP A 1 -12.11 -37.47 1.32
C ASP A 1 -11.26 -36.22 1.30
N PHE A 2 -10.87 -35.79 2.49
CA PHE A 2 -10.31 -34.47 2.71
C PHE A 2 -8.84 -34.57 3.10
N LYS A 3 -7.93 -34.01 2.29
CA LYS A 3 -6.47 -34.02 2.56
C LYS A 3 -5.98 -32.64 3.01
N PRO A 4 -5.28 -32.56 4.16
CA PRO A 4 -4.52 -31.39 4.62
C PRO A 4 -3.63 -30.81 3.52
N ALA A 5 -3.41 -29.50 3.53
CA ALA A 5 -2.51 -28.89 2.56
C ALA A 5 -1.03 -29.18 2.92
N ASN A 6 -0.28 -29.72 1.96
CA ASN A 6 1.17 -29.83 2.10
C ASN A 6 1.81 -28.44 2.04
N GLN A 7 2.56 -28.06 3.09
CA GLN A 7 3.28 -26.79 3.20
C GLN A 7 4.28 -26.57 2.06
N SER A 8 4.87 -27.64 1.49
CA SER A 8 5.80 -27.53 0.37
C SER A 8 5.16 -27.02 -0.93
N LYS A 9 3.82 -26.91 -0.97
CA LYS A 9 3.06 -26.41 -2.13
C LYS A 9 2.68 -24.93 -2.02
N PHE A 10 3.11 -24.23 -0.97
CA PHE A 10 2.85 -22.81 -0.81
C PHE A 10 3.88 -22.00 -1.62
N ALA A 11 3.42 -20.94 -2.29
CA ALA A 11 4.28 -20.06 -3.08
C ALA A 11 5.27 -19.26 -2.22
N TYR A 12 4.91 -19.03 -0.95
CA TYR A 12 5.75 -18.37 0.04
C TYR A 12 5.84 -19.23 1.30
N LYS A 13 6.98 -19.14 2.00
CA LYS A 13 7.09 -19.70 3.36
C LYS A 13 5.99 -19.10 4.25
N LEU A 14 5.35 -19.97 5.03
CA LEU A 14 4.38 -19.53 6.04
C LEU A 14 5.08 -18.67 7.09
N PRO A 15 4.48 -17.55 7.50
CA PRO A 15 4.96 -16.75 8.63
C PRO A 15 4.96 -17.57 9.92
N ASP A 16 5.88 -17.24 10.84
CA ASP A 16 5.95 -17.88 12.15
C ASP A 16 4.77 -17.49 13.07
N LYS A 17 4.08 -16.39 12.74
CA LYS A 17 2.88 -15.90 13.40
C LYS A 17 1.59 -16.33 12.67
N PRO A 18 0.42 -16.31 13.33
CA PRO A 18 -0.87 -16.53 12.65
C PRO A 18 -0.97 -15.67 11.39
N SER A 19 -1.32 -16.30 10.27
CA SER A 19 -1.32 -15.65 8.96
C SER A 19 -2.67 -15.78 8.29
N ILE A 20 -3.22 -14.66 7.81
CA ILE A 20 -4.59 -14.57 7.30
C ILE A 20 -4.68 -13.75 6.02
N ALA A 21 -5.58 -14.14 5.13
CA ALA A 21 -6.10 -13.28 4.07
C ALA A 21 -7.62 -13.15 4.21
N VAL A 22 -8.12 -11.92 4.11
CA VAL A 22 -9.57 -11.65 4.04
C VAL A 22 -9.95 -11.57 2.57
N LEU A 23 -10.82 -12.48 2.13
CA LEU A 23 -11.30 -12.51 0.75
C LEU A 23 -12.38 -11.45 0.54
N PRO A 24 -12.62 -11.01 -0.71
CA PRO A 24 -13.79 -10.21 -1.03
C PRO A 24 -15.07 -10.96 -0.64
N PHE A 25 -15.82 -10.39 0.28
CA PHE A 25 -17.12 -10.93 0.67
C PHE A 25 -18.05 -10.89 -0.55
N LYS A 26 -18.87 -11.93 -0.69
CA LYS A 26 -19.82 -12.04 -1.79
C LYS A 26 -21.06 -11.21 -1.50
N ASN A 27 -21.52 -10.41 -2.45
CA ASN A 27 -22.89 -9.92 -2.44
C ASN A 27 -23.82 -11.04 -2.93
N LEU A 28 -24.81 -11.43 -2.13
CA LEU A 28 -25.75 -12.50 -2.48
C LEU A 28 -27.02 -11.99 -3.19
N HIS A 29 -27.14 -10.68 -3.42
CA HIS A 29 -28.21 -10.11 -4.23
C HIS A 29 -27.74 -9.80 -5.66
N ASP A 30 -28.71 -9.78 -6.58
CA ASP A 30 -28.49 -9.40 -7.98
C ASP A 30 -28.19 -7.91 -8.15
N ASP A 31 -28.60 -7.06 -7.19
CA ASP A 31 -28.31 -5.65 -7.23
C ASP A 31 -26.82 -5.39 -6.94
N LYS A 32 -26.09 -5.08 -8.01
CA LYS A 32 -24.68 -4.72 -7.96
C LYS A 32 -24.43 -3.41 -7.22
N SER A 33 -25.46 -2.61 -6.97
CA SER A 33 -25.35 -1.37 -6.22
C SER A 33 -24.80 -1.60 -4.82
N ASP A 34 -24.94 -2.79 -4.22
CA ASP A 34 -24.44 -3.13 -2.87
C ASP A 34 -23.06 -3.79 -2.84
N ASN A 35 -22.42 -4.01 -4.00
CA ASN A 35 -21.08 -4.63 -4.04
C ASN A 35 -20.03 -3.85 -3.23
N TYR A 36 -20.19 -2.53 -3.13
CA TYR A 36 -19.29 -1.69 -2.33
C TYR A 36 -19.40 -1.97 -0.83
N ILE A 37 -20.54 -2.46 -0.33
CA ILE A 37 -20.69 -2.81 1.09
C ILE A 37 -19.84 -4.03 1.38
N ALA A 38 -19.96 -5.08 0.57
CA ALA A 38 -19.18 -6.30 0.73
C ALA A 38 -17.67 -6.05 0.56
N GLU A 39 -17.29 -5.25 -0.43
CA GLU A 39 -15.90 -4.81 -0.61
C GLU A 39 -15.40 -3.96 0.57
N GLY A 40 -16.21 -3.01 1.05
CA GLY A 40 -15.87 -2.14 2.17
C GLY A 40 -15.68 -2.90 3.48
N ILE A 41 -16.53 -3.88 3.80
CA ILE A 41 -16.36 -4.75 4.96
C ILE A 41 -15.02 -5.50 4.88
N SER A 42 -14.76 -6.13 3.72
CA SER A 42 -13.58 -6.98 3.55
C SER A 42 -12.29 -6.17 3.65
N GLN A 43 -12.28 -4.98 3.05
CA GLN A 43 -11.14 -4.07 3.08
C GLN A 43 -10.93 -3.46 4.47
N ASN A 44 -12.00 -3.08 5.18
CA ASN A 44 -11.92 -2.55 6.53
C ASN A 44 -11.42 -3.61 7.52
N LEU A 45 -11.97 -4.83 7.48
CA LEU A 45 -11.49 -5.96 8.29
C LEU A 45 -10.00 -6.24 8.05
N THR A 46 -9.56 -6.21 6.79
CA THR A 46 -8.14 -6.36 6.46
C THR A 46 -7.30 -5.29 7.18
N ASN A 47 -7.72 -4.03 7.13
CA ASN A 47 -7.02 -2.92 7.78
C ASN A 47 -7.02 -3.06 9.31
N GLN A 48 -8.17 -3.32 9.92
CA GLN A 48 -8.30 -3.49 11.38
C GLN A 48 -7.39 -4.61 11.89
N ILE A 49 -7.40 -5.78 11.25
CA ILE A 49 -6.56 -6.92 11.68
C ILE A 49 -5.07 -6.62 11.45
N SER A 50 -4.72 -5.87 10.40
CA SER A 50 -3.32 -5.51 10.05
C SER A 50 -2.63 -4.63 11.09
N ARG A 51 -3.39 -3.93 11.94
CA ARG A 51 -2.84 -3.13 13.04
C ARG A 51 -2.13 -3.98 14.10
N SER A 52 -2.45 -5.28 14.18
CA SER A 52 -1.76 -6.17 15.12
C SER A 52 -0.44 -6.67 14.56
N SER A 53 0.64 -6.44 15.31
CA SER A 53 1.97 -6.98 15.01
C SER A 53 2.06 -8.50 15.19
N GLU A 54 1.14 -9.09 15.96
CA GLU A 54 1.07 -10.53 16.22
C GLU A 54 0.37 -11.32 15.11
N ILE A 55 -0.25 -10.65 14.12
CA ILE A 55 -0.91 -11.31 12.97
C ILE A 55 -0.21 -10.91 11.67
N PHE A 56 0.04 -11.87 10.77
CA PHE A 56 0.47 -11.61 9.41
C PHE A 56 -0.77 -11.49 8.51
N VAL A 57 -1.02 -10.32 7.93
CA VAL A 57 -2.21 -10.09 7.12
C VAL A 57 -1.79 -9.76 5.69
N ILE A 58 -2.39 -10.45 4.71
CA ILE A 58 -2.21 -10.15 3.29
C ILE A 58 -3.05 -8.94 2.89
N THR A 59 -2.53 -8.08 2.01
CA THR A 59 -3.30 -6.95 1.50
C THR A 59 -4.58 -7.39 0.78
N TYR A 60 -5.65 -6.62 0.98
CA TYR A 60 -6.94 -6.90 0.35
C TYR A 60 -6.84 -6.97 -1.18
N SER A 61 -6.03 -6.12 -1.81
CA SER A 61 -5.81 -6.15 -3.26
C SER A 61 -5.17 -7.45 -3.74
N SER A 62 -4.18 -7.97 -3.01
CA SER A 62 -3.54 -9.25 -3.33
C SER A 62 -4.53 -10.41 -3.13
N ALA A 63 -5.28 -10.41 -2.03
CA ALA A 63 -6.30 -11.42 -1.78
C ALA A 63 -7.40 -11.41 -2.86
N LYS A 64 -7.89 -10.21 -3.23
CA LYS A 64 -8.88 -10.01 -4.31
C LYS A 64 -8.39 -10.52 -5.64
N LYS A 65 -7.13 -10.26 -6.01
CA LYS A 65 -6.54 -10.73 -7.27
C LYS A 65 -6.53 -12.26 -7.34
N VAL A 66 -6.05 -12.95 -6.30
CA VAL A 66 -6.01 -14.42 -6.29
C VAL A 66 -7.42 -15.02 -6.23
N ALA A 67 -8.34 -14.41 -5.47
CA ALA A 67 -9.73 -14.85 -5.39
C ALA A 67 -10.49 -14.70 -6.72
N ALA A 68 -10.02 -13.85 -7.64
CA ALA A 68 -10.56 -13.76 -8.99
C ALA A 68 -10.12 -14.94 -9.89
N GLU A 69 -9.00 -15.60 -9.56
CA GLU A 69 -8.44 -16.71 -10.33
C GLU A 69 -8.87 -18.09 -9.80
N SER A 70 -9.19 -18.19 -8.51
CA SER A 70 -9.63 -19.45 -7.87
C SER A 70 -10.66 -19.19 -6.79
N SER A 71 -11.67 -20.08 -6.72
CA SER A 71 -12.67 -20.10 -5.64
C SER A 71 -12.33 -21.08 -4.52
N ASP A 72 -11.27 -21.87 -4.64
CA ASP A 72 -10.82 -22.84 -3.63
C ASP A 72 -9.95 -22.14 -2.57
N PRO A 73 -10.42 -22.00 -1.31
CA PRO A 73 -9.67 -21.36 -0.24
C PRO A 73 -8.26 -21.93 -0.03
N LYS A 74 -8.04 -23.22 -0.32
CA LYS A 74 -6.71 -23.82 -0.20
C LYS A 74 -5.74 -23.35 -1.28
N GLN A 75 -6.22 -23.22 -2.50
CA GLN A 75 -5.39 -22.71 -3.59
C GLN A 75 -5.03 -21.27 -3.31
N ILE A 76 -6.01 -20.48 -2.86
CA ILE A 76 -5.78 -19.08 -2.46
C ILE A 76 -4.74 -19.00 -1.32
N ALA A 77 -4.91 -19.79 -0.26
CA ALA A 77 -3.98 -19.86 0.86
C ALA A 77 -2.56 -20.22 0.44
N ARG A 78 -2.41 -21.19 -0.48
CA ARG A 78 -1.11 -21.60 -1.04
C ARG A 78 -0.46 -20.50 -1.87
N SER A 79 -1.22 -19.86 -2.75
CA SER A 79 -0.73 -18.78 -3.60
C SER A 79 -0.31 -17.56 -2.78
N LEU A 80 -1.00 -17.26 -1.68
CA LEU A 80 -0.70 -16.10 -0.83
C LEU A 80 0.30 -16.42 0.30
N GLY A 81 0.57 -17.69 0.57
CA GLY A 81 1.46 -18.06 1.66
C GLY A 81 0.84 -17.81 3.05
N VAL A 82 -0.44 -18.10 3.25
CA VAL A 82 -1.13 -17.89 4.53
C VAL A 82 -1.84 -19.15 5.02
N ARG A 83 -1.94 -19.33 6.34
CA ARG A 83 -2.63 -20.48 6.93
C ARG A 83 -4.15 -20.31 6.92
N PHE A 84 -4.63 -19.13 7.28
CA PHE A 84 -6.05 -18.88 7.48
C PHE A 84 -6.65 -18.04 6.35
N ILE A 85 -7.91 -18.32 6.04
CA ILE A 85 -8.71 -17.56 5.08
C ILE A 85 -9.99 -17.12 5.79
N LEU A 86 -10.25 -15.81 5.78
CA LEU A 86 -11.54 -15.25 6.19
C LEU A 86 -12.37 -15.02 4.93
N ASN A 87 -13.54 -15.66 4.87
CA ASN A 87 -14.49 -15.51 3.78
C ASN A 87 -15.84 -15.08 4.36
N GLY A 88 -16.70 -14.54 3.50
CA GLY A 88 -18.02 -14.11 3.94
C GLY A 88 -18.94 -13.71 2.80
N SER A 89 -20.15 -13.36 3.20
CA SER A 89 -21.19 -12.88 2.29
C SER A 89 -22.05 -11.83 2.95
N VAL A 90 -22.54 -10.89 2.15
CA VAL A 90 -23.44 -9.83 2.56
C VAL A 90 -24.75 -9.97 1.80
N GLN A 91 -25.86 -9.82 2.53
CA GLN A 91 -27.20 -9.80 1.99
C GLN A 91 -27.92 -8.58 2.58
N ARG A 92 -28.41 -7.67 1.73
CA ARG A 92 -29.14 -6.47 2.14
C ARG A 92 -30.54 -6.42 1.55
N SER A 93 -31.54 -6.14 2.37
CA SER A 93 -32.94 -5.95 1.95
C SER A 93 -33.47 -4.66 2.56
N GLY A 94 -33.48 -3.57 1.79
CA GLY A 94 -33.76 -2.24 2.32
C GLY A 94 -32.70 -1.81 3.33
N ASP A 95 -33.10 -1.61 4.58
CA ASP A 95 -32.18 -1.31 5.68
C ASP A 95 -31.69 -2.56 6.42
N ASP A 96 -32.30 -3.72 6.19
CA ASP A 96 -31.86 -4.97 6.81
C ASP A 96 -30.59 -5.48 6.16
N LEU A 97 -29.65 -5.91 6.99
CA LEU A 97 -28.34 -6.41 6.60
C LEU A 97 -28.06 -7.73 7.33
N ARG A 98 -27.66 -8.74 6.55
CA ARG A 98 -27.12 -10.00 7.03
C ARG A 98 -25.70 -10.17 6.53
N VAL A 99 -24.78 -10.49 7.45
CA VAL A 99 -23.38 -10.81 7.15
C VAL A 99 -23.08 -12.20 7.66
N ASN A 100 -22.68 -13.10 6.76
CA ASN A 100 -22.17 -14.42 7.11
C ASN A 100 -20.65 -14.41 7.01
N VAL A 101 -19.96 -15.01 7.97
CA VAL A 101 -18.50 -15.05 8.00
C VAL A 101 -18.01 -16.44 8.38
N GLU A 102 -16.92 -16.87 7.74
CA GLU A 102 -16.27 -18.15 7.96
C GLU A 102 -14.74 -17.96 8.02
N LEU A 103 -14.12 -18.49 9.06
CA LEU A 103 -12.67 -18.60 9.21
C LEU A 103 -12.25 -20.04 8.95
N LEU A 104 -11.43 -20.24 7.91
CA LEU A 104 -10.95 -21.54 7.47
C LEU A 104 -9.46 -21.69 7.76
N ASP A 105 -9.05 -22.86 8.26
CA ASP A 105 -7.64 -23.26 8.33
C ASP A 105 -7.29 -24.08 7.08
N ALA A 106 -6.48 -23.54 6.17
CA ALA A 106 -6.13 -24.22 4.93
C ALA A 106 -5.15 -25.39 5.11
N LEU A 107 -4.39 -25.43 6.21
CA LEU A 107 -3.47 -26.52 6.49
C LEU A 107 -4.21 -27.74 7.00
N GLU A 108 -4.99 -27.57 8.06
CA GLU A 108 -5.78 -28.66 8.67
C GLU A 108 -7.03 -28.97 7.85
N ASN A 109 -7.44 -28.01 7.04
CA ASN A 109 -8.74 -27.96 6.41
C ASN A 109 -9.88 -28.23 7.37
N SER A 110 -10.05 -27.26 8.24
CA SER A 110 -11.14 -27.21 9.19
C SER A 110 -11.82 -25.85 9.09
N LEU A 111 -13.13 -25.84 9.31
CA LEU A 111 -13.87 -24.64 9.64
C LEU A 111 -13.57 -24.33 11.11
N VAL A 112 -12.81 -23.25 11.35
CA VAL A 112 -12.39 -22.83 12.69
C VAL A 112 -13.54 -22.12 13.39
N TRP A 113 -14.19 -21.21 12.66
CA TRP A 113 -15.27 -20.38 13.18
C TRP A 113 -16.22 -19.99 12.06
N THR A 114 -17.51 -19.96 12.38
CA THR A 114 -18.55 -19.39 11.53
C THR A 114 -19.50 -18.58 12.38
N ASN A 115 -20.03 -17.49 11.83
CA ASN A 115 -21.05 -16.70 12.50
C ASN A 115 -21.94 -15.97 11.49
N GLN A 116 -23.14 -15.62 11.95
CA GLN A 116 -24.11 -14.83 11.21
C GLN A 116 -24.48 -13.60 12.04
N PHE A 117 -24.45 -12.44 11.40
CA PHE A 117 -24.82 -11.17 11.99
C PHE A 117 -26.02 -10.61 11.26
N ASP A 118 -27.13 -10.42 11.98
CA ASP A 118 -28.36 -9.81 11.49
C ASP A 118 -28.57 -8.44 12.15
N GLY A 119 -28.95 -7.44 11.37
CA GLY A 119 -29.39 -6.15 11.90
C GLY A 119 -29.63 -5.15 10.79
N LYS A 120 -29.41 -3.87 11.08
CA LYS A 120 -29.56 -2.77 10.12
C LYS A 120 -28.23 -2.40 9.47
N LYS A 121 -28.30 -1.67 8.36
CA LYS A 121 -27.13 -1.07 7.69
C LYS A 121 -26.25 -0.26 8.66
N ASP A 122 -26.87 0.49 9.58
CA ASP A 122 -26.14 1.28 10.58
C ASP A 122 -25.38 0.42 11.61
N ASN A 123 -25.71 -0.87 11.72
CA ASN A 123 -24.98 -1.81 12.56
C ASN A 123 -23.72 -2.39 11.88
N LEU A 124 -23.46 -2.06 10.61
CA LEU A 124 -22.34 -2.59 9.82
C LEU A 124 -21.00 -2.54 10.56
N PHE A 125 -20.70 -1.39 11.16
CA PHE A 125 -19.46 -1.13 11.88
C PHE A 125 -19.33 -1.99 13.14
N SER A 126 -20.43 -2.16 13.89
CA SER A 126 -20.45 -3.07 15.04
C SER A 126 -20.24 -4.54 14.63
N PHE A 127 -20.68 -4.93 13.43
CA PHE A 127 -20.42 -6.28 12.92
C PHE A 127 -18.94 -6.47 12.59
N GLN A 128 -18.31 -5.46 11.96
CA GLN A 128 -16.87 -5.48 11.66
C GLN A 128 -16.04 -5.67 12.93
N ASP A 129 -16.31 -4.88 13.98
CA ASP A 129 -15.58 -4.97 15.25
C ASP A 129 -15.72 -6.34 15.90
N ARG A 130 -16.94 -6.89 15.93
CA ARG A 130 -17.19 -8.24 16.47
C ARG A 130 -16.50 -9.32 15.63
N ILE A 131 -16.46 -9.19 14.31
CA ILE A 131 -15.73 -10.12 13.45
C ILE A 131 -14.24 -10.06 13.77
N ALA A 132 -13.66 -8.86 13.81
CA ALA A 132 -12.24 -8.67 14.13
C ALA A 132 -11.90 -9.25 15.52
N GLU A 133 -12.69 -8.95 16.55
CA GLU A 133 -12.53 -9.49 17.90
C GLU A 133 -12.51 -11.04 17.90
N ASN A 134 -13.42 -11.67 17.15
CA ASN A 134 -13.44 -13.13 17.02
C ASN A 134 -12.16 -13.67 16.36
N ILE A 135 -11.59 -12.97 15.38
CA ILE A 135 -10.28 -13.36 14.80
C ILE A 135 -9.19 -13.33 15.86
N PHE A 136 -9.10 -12.26 16.65
CA PHE A 136 -8.12 -12.12 17.71
C PHE A 136 -8.25 -13.22 18.78
N VAL A 137 -9.48 -13.53 19.21
CA VAL A 137 -9.77 -14.62 20.15
C VAL A 137 -9.35 -15.97 19.57
N ASN A 138 -9.72 -16.27 18.32
CA ASN A 138 -9.35 -17.54 17.68
C ASN A 138 -7.84 -17.69 17.51
N PHE A 139 -7.12 -16.60 17.24
CA PHE A 139 -5.66 -16.61 17.12
C PHE A 139 -4.94 -16.53 18.46
N LYS A 140 -5.66 -16.35 19.58
CA LYS A 140 -5.12 -16.15 20.93
C LYS A 140 -4.12 -15.00 21.00
N VAL A 141 -4.37 -13.97 20.21
CA VAL A 141 -3.56 -12.76 20.10
C VAL A 141 -4.17 -11.67 20.97
N LYS A 142 -3.33 -10.83 21.59
CA LYS A 142 -3.82 -9.67 22.34
C LYS A 142 -4.42 -8.64 21.38
N LEU A 143 -5.63 -8.21 21.69
CA LEU A 143 -6.28 -7.12 21.00
C LEU A 143 -5.60 -5.80 21.36
N ALA A 144 -5.18 -5.02 20.36
CA ALA A 144 -4.68 -3.67 20.60
C ALA A 144 -5.84 -2.78 21.10
N SER A 145 -5.57 -1.92 22.09
CA SER A 145 -6.61 -1.12 22.77
C SER A 145 -7.32 -0.11 21.87
N ASN A 146 -6.75 0.22 20.71
CA ASN A 146 -7.33 1.08 19.68
C ASN A 146 -8.19 0.32 18.64
N LEU A 147 -8.41 -0.99 18.83
CA LEU A 147 -9.23 -1.83 17.97
C LEU A 147 -10.67 -2.03 18.47
N LEU A 148 -11.03 -1.46 19.63
CA LEU A 148 -12.38 -1.52 20.20
C LEU A 148 -12.93 -0.12 20.51
N GLY A 149 -14.25 0.05 20.37
CA GLY A 149 -14.98 1.25 20.77
C GLY A 149 -15.21 2.27 19.65
N GLU A 150 -15.70 3.47 19.99
CA GLU A 150 -16.11 4.51 19.02
C GLU A 150 -15.02 4.91 18.00
N ASN A 151 -13.74 4.68 18.33
CA ASN A 151 -12.59 4.96 17.45
C ASN A 151 -12.09 3.74 16.66
N ALA A 152 -12.66 2.54 16.86
CA ALA A 152 -12.34 1.34 16.09
C ALA A 152 -12.88 1.42 14.64
N THR A 153 -13.94 2.20 14.47
CA THR A 153 -14.65 2.39 13.21
C THR A 153 -14.31 3.78 12.68
N GLU A 154 -13.52 3.82 11.60
CA GLU A 154 -12.96 5.06 11.07
C GLU A 154 -14.03 5.98 10.44
N PHE A 155 -15.17 5.44 10.03
CA PHE A 155 -16.17 6.13 9.20
C PHE A 155 -17.43 6.53 9.95
N SER A 156 -17.97 7.71 9.62
CA SER A 156 -19.22 8.25 10.18
C SER A 156 -20.48 7.63 9.56
N SER A 157 -20.38 7.06 8.36
CA SER A 157 -21.49 6.40 7.65
C SER A 157 -20.96 5.43 6.58
N VAL A 158 -21.84 4.55 6.10
CA VAL A 158 -21.54 3.65 4.98
C VAL A 158 -21.33 4.44 3.68
N GLU A 159 -22.03 5.56 3.51
CA GLU A 159 -21.88 6.50 2.41
C GLU A 159 -20.49 7.14 2.42
N GLN A 160 -20.01 7.60 3.58
CA GLN A 160 -18.66 8.15 3.71
C GLN A 160 -17.62 7.09 3.35
N MET A 161 -17.77 5.87 3.87
CA MET A 161 -16.89 4.75 3.53
C MET A 161 -16.86 4.53 2.02
N GLN A 162 -18.01 4.48 1.35
CA GLN A 162 -18.09 4.31 -0.09
C GLN A 162 -17.34 5.41 -0.84
N LYS A 163 -17.52 6.68 -0.46
CA LYS A 163 -16.84 7.82 -1.10
C LYS A 163 -15.32 7.77 -0.88
N VAL A 164 -14.86 7.43 0.32
CA VAL A 164 -13.42 7.28 0.62
C VAL A 164 -12.79 6.14 -0.19
N LEU A 165 -13.50 5.02 -0.37
CA LEU A 165 -13.02 3.92 -1.21
C LEU A 165 -12.91 4.33 -2.69
N LYS A 166 -13.91 5.05 -3.21
CA LYS A 166 -13.85 5.63 -4.56
C LYS A 166 -12.72 6.64 -4.70
N PHE A 167 -12.52 7.52 -3.71
CA PHE A 167 -11.40 8.46 -3.66
C PHE A 167 -10.08 7.70 -3.78
N ARG A 168 -9.88 6.66 -2.97
CA ARG A 168 -8.65 5.86 -2.97
C ARG A 168 -8.40 5.21 -4.33
N GLU A 169 -9.43 4.65 -4.96
CA GLU A 169 -9.33 4.07 -6.31
C GLU A 169 -8.80 5.10 -7.32
N LYS A 170 -9.37 6.31 -7.34
CA LYS A 170 -8.96 7.37 -8.28
C LYS A 170 -7.60 7.97 -7.92
N PHE A 171 -7.32 8.16 -6.63
CA PHE A 171 -6.04 8.64 -6.12
C PHE A 171 -4.88 7.72 -6.54
N LEU A 172 -5.06 6.41 -6.44
CA LEU A 172 -4.03 5.43 -6.78
C LEU A 172 -3.71 5.35 -8.28
N MET A 173 -4.57 5.88 -9.17
CA MET A 173 -4.27 5.95 -10.60
C MET A 173 -3.08 6.86 -10.92
N PHE A 174 -2.84 7.88 -10.08
CA PHE A 174 -1.72 8.82 -10.21
C PHE A 174 -1.59 9.44 -11.62
N SER A 175 -2.73 9.70 -12.25
CA SER A 175 -2.88 10.34 -13.57
C SER A 175 -3.61 11.68 -13.42
N ARG A 176 -3.53 12.56 -14.43
CA ARG A 176 -4.25 13.84 -14.40
C ARG A 176 -5.76 13.65 -14.26
N GLU A 177 -6.31 12.69 -14.98
CA GLU A 177 -7.73 12.34 -14.90
C GLU A 177 -8.11 11.80 -13.52
N GLY A 178 -7.34 10.84 -13.00
CA GLY A 178 -7.55 10.27 -11.68
C GLY A 178 -7.45 11.34 -10.58
N HIS A 179 -6.52 12.29 -10.71
CA HIS A 179 -6.40 13.43 -9.81
C HIS A 179 -7.65 14.33 -9.82
N ILE A 180 -8.19 14.68 -11.00
CA ILE A 180 -9.41 15.50 -11.08
C ILE A 180 -10.58 14.81 -10.37
N GLN A 181 -10.76 13.52 -10.60
CA GLN A 181 -11.83 12.74 -9.97
C GLN A 181 -11.61 12.59 -8.45
N ALA A 182 -10.38 12.31 -8.02
CA ALA A 182 -10.03 12.20 -6.61
C ALA A 182 -10.23 13.54 -5.88
N LYS A 183 -9.87 14.66 -6.51
CA LYS A 183 -10.07 16.01 -5.96
C LYS A 183 -11.54 16.30 -5.71
N ALA A 184 -12.39 16.08 -6.72
CA ALA A 184 -13.83 16.30 -6.58
C ALA A 184 -14.43 15.46 -5.43
N LEU A 185 -14.04 14.18 -5.33
CA LEU A 185 -14.48 13.31 -4.23
C LEU A 185 -13.97 13.77 -2.86
N ALA A 186 -12.72 14.20 -2.77
CA ALA A 186 -12.15 14.68 -1.49
C ALA A 186 -12.83 15.96 -1.01
N GLU A 187 -13.11 16.89 -1.93
CA GLU A 187 -13.86 18.11 -1.64
C GLU A 187 -15.28 17.78 -1.16
N GLU A 188 -16.00 16.91 -1.88
CA GLU A 188 -17.34 16.44 -1.50
C GLU A 188 -17.35 15.76 -0.12
N ILE A 189 -16.38 14.87 0.17
CA ILE A 189 -16.25 14.22 1.48
C ILE A 189 -16.00 15.25 2.58
N ASN A 190 -15.17 16.26 2.33
CA ASN A 190 -14.83 17.28 3.32
C ASN A 190 -15.99 18.27 3.56
N GLU A 191 -16.83 18.52 2.55
CA GLU A 191 -18.04 19.33 2.68
C GLU A 191 -19.15 18.61 3.48
N GLU A 192 -19.36 17.32 3.20
CA GLU A 192 -20.42 16.55 3.87
C GLU A 192 -20.04 16.06 5.27
N TYR A 193 -18.75 15.78 5.50
CA TYR A 193 -18.24 15.23 6.76
C TYR A 193 -17.10 16.09 7.34
N PRO A 194 -17.33 17.41 7.52
CA PRO A 194 -16.29 18.35 7.90
C PRO A 194 -15.66 17.98 9.24
N GLY A 195 -14.33 17.95 9.27
CA GLY A 195 -13.57 17.67 10.50
C GLY A 195 -13.55 16.20 10.92
N SER A 196 -14.19 15.28 10.18
CA SER A 196 -14.05 13.85 10.44
C SER A 196 -12.63 13.36 10.13
N GLY A 197 -12.22 12.26 10.77
CA GLY A 197 -10.93 11.61 10.55
C GLY A 197 -10.70 11.24 9.07
N PRO A 198 -11.63 10.52 8.41
CA PRO A 198 -11.48 10.15 7.00
C PRO A 198 -11.45 11.36 6.06
N ALA A 199 -12.29 12.37 6.29
CA ALA A 199 -12.26 13.60 5.49
C ALA A 199 -10.89 14.29 5.59
N SER A 200 -10.35 14.39 6.79
CA SER A 200 -9.01 14.96 7.02
C SER A 200 -7.93 14.11 6.34
N LEU A 201 -8.02 12.78 6.41
CA LEU A 201 -7.06 11.88 5.79
C LEU A 201 -7.06 12.02 4.26
N VAL A 202 -8.23 12.06 3.60
CA VAL A 202 -8.30 12.22 2.13
C VAL A 202 -7.75 13.57 1.68
N MET A 203 -8.02 14.64 2.43
CA MET A 203 -7.48 15.98 2.12
C MET A 203 -5.95 16.06 2.29
N ALA A 204 -5.40 15.38 3.29
CA ALA A 204 -3.95 15.27 3.47
C ALA A 204 -3.30 14.53 2.28
N TRP A 205 -3.86 13.39 1.88
CA TRP A 205 -3.36 12.62 0.73
C TRP A 205 -3.55 13.36 -0.60
N LEU A 206 -4.65 14.09 -0.79
CA LEU A 206 -4.83 14.96 -1.95
C LEU A 206 -3.71 16.00 -2.03
N SER A 207 -3.38 16.66 -0.90
CA SER A 207 -2.28 17.63 -0.83
C SER A 207 -0.94 17.00 -1.22
N PHE A 208 -0.67 15.77 -0.74
CA PHE A 208 0.50 15.00 -1.16
C PHE A 208 0.52 14.76 -2.67
N GLN A 209 -0.59 14.33 -3.26
CA GLN A 209 -0.67 14.06 -4.70
C GLN A 209 -0.46 15.34 -5.51
N GLU A 210 -1.07 16.46 -5.12
CA GLU A 210 -0.93 17.74 -5.81
C GLU A 210 0.53 18.20 -5.84
N ILE A 211 1.25 18.09 -4.71
CA ILE A 211 2.67 18.44 -4.62
C ILE A 211 3.51 17.50 -5.49
N MET A 212 3.31 16.19 -5.37
CA MET A 212 4.10 15.18 -6.09
C MET A 212 3.89 15.23 -7.60
N MET A 213 2.70 15.62 -8.06
CA MET A 213 2.36 15.74 -9.47
C MET A 213 2.61 17.14 -10.04
N GLY A 214 3.01 18.12 -9.21
CA GLY A 214 3.17 19.51 -9.63
C GLY A 214 1.85 20.17 -10.04
N MET A 215 0.73 19.75 -9.45
CA MET A 215 -0.62 20.26 -9.73
C MET A 215 -1.06 21.38 -8.78
N THR A 216 -0.20 21.78 -7.84
CA THR A 216 -0.45 22.92 -6.93
C THR A 216 0.14 24.22 -7.47
N GLU A 217 -0.60 25.31 -7.33
CA GLU A 217 -0.15 26.68 -7.63
C GLU A 217 0.67 27.28 -6.48
N ASP A 218 0.40 26.87 -5.24
CA ASP A 218 1.08 27.34 -4.03
C ASP A 218 1.55 26.14 -3.21
N ARG A 219 2.78 25.72 -3.49
CA ARG A 219 3.40 24.55 -2.86
C ARG A 219 3.51 24.70 -1.35
N GLU A 220 3.85 25.88 -0.84
CA GLU A 220 4.02 26.10 0.60
C GLU A 220 2.67 26.01 1.33
N LYS A 221 1.63 26.59 0.75
CA LYS A 221 0.26 26.46 1.28
C LYS A 221 -0.23 25.02 1.26
N SER A 222 -0.03 24.29 0.16
CA SER A 222 -0.41 22.87 0.09
C SER A 222 0.30 22.02 1.15
N ILE A 223 1.58 22.31 1.45
CA ILE A 223 2.32 21.62 2.52
C ILE A 223 1.70 21.91 3.89
N LYS A 224 1.45 23.19 4.21
CA LYS A 224 0.86 23.58 5.50
C LYS A 224 -0.55 23.01 5.69
N GLN A 225 -1.38 23.03 4.64
CA GLN A 225 -2.72 22.47 4.67
C GLN A 225 -2.69 20.95 4.81
N GLY A 226 -1.86 20.27 4.01
CA GLY A 226 -1.65 18.83 4.11
C GLY A 226 -1.18 18.40 5.49
N ALA A 227 -0.25 19.14 6.10
CA ALA A 227 0.25 18.86 7.45
C ALA A 227 -0.86 19.00 8.51
N LYS A 228 -1.66 20.07 8.43
CA LYS A 228 -2.80 20.30 9.33
C LYS A 228 -3.84 19.19 9.23
N HIS A 229 -4.17 18.77 8.00
CA HIS A 229 -5.12 17.67 7.77
C HIS A 229 -4.56 16.32 8.25
N ALA A 230 -3.27 16.07 8.06
CA ALA A 230 -2.60 14.87 8.56
C ALA A 230 -2.64 14.80 10.10
N GLU A 231 -2.37 15.91 10.78
CA GLU A 231 -2.42 16.00 12.25
C GLU A 231 -3.84 15.79 12.80
N LEU A 232 -4.84 16.43 12.18
CA LEU A 232 -6.24 16.24 12.57
C LEU A 232 -6.70 14.80 12.34
N ALA A 233 -6.35 14.21 11.19
CA ALA A 233 -6.64 12.82 10.90
C ALA A 233 -6.01 11.89 11.96
N HIS A 234 -4.74 12.09 12.29
CA HIS A 234 -4.05 11.27 13.31
C HIS A 234 -4.68 11.41 14.70
N THR A 235 -5.09 12.63 15.08
CA THR A 235 -5.71 12.90 16.37
C THR A 235 -7.02 12.13 16.53
N ILE A 236 -7.78 11.97 15.45
CA ILE A 236 -9.09 11.28 15.46
C ILE A 236 -8.92 9.77 15.26
N LEU A 237 -8.16 9.36 14.25
CA LEU A 237 -8.07 7.97 13.81
C LEU A 237 -7.02 7.17 14.58
N ASN A 238 -5.99 7.84 15.10
CA ASN A 238 -4.80 7.24 15.71
C ASN A 238 -4.23 6.10 14.84
N ASP A 239 -4.15 6.34 13.53
CA ASP A 239 -3.72 5.39 12.51
C ASP A 239 -2.31 5.69 11.98
N GLY A 240 -1.72 4.72 11.28
CA GLY A 240 -0.40 4.88 10.68
C GLY A 240 -0.39 5.72 9.40
N LEU A 241 -1.47 5.73 8.60
CA LEU A 241 -1.47 6.42 7.31
C LEU A 241 -1.45 7.94 7.46
N SER A 242 -2.14 8.48 8.48
CA SER A 242 -2.06 9.90 8.83
C SER A 242 -0.62 10.33 9.20
N LEU A 243 0.12 9.48 9.93
CA LEU A 243 1.54 9.72 10.24
C LEU A 243 2.42 9.66 8.98
N ILE A 244 2.18 8.71 8.07
CA ILE A 244 2.91 8.62 6.80
C ILE A 244 2.74 9.90 5.98
N VAL A 245 1.51 10.37 5.76
CA VAL A 245 1.31 11.60 4.98
C VAL A 245 1.84 12.83 5.71
N GLY A 246 1.77 12.87 7.05
CA GLY A 246 2.42 13.90 7.86
C GLY A 246 3.94 13.92 7.73
N ALA A 247 4.58 12.75 7.59
CA ALA A 247 6.02 12.63 7.33
C ALA A 247 6.40 13.10 5.93
N TRP A 248 5.54 12.86 4.93
CA TRP A 248 5.71 13.45 3.60
C TRP A 248 5.65 14.98 3.62
N MET A 249 4.73 15.57 4.39
CA MET A 249 4.64 17.03 4.52
C MET A 249 5.90 17.63 5.16
N ASP A 250 6.44 16.95 6.18
CA ASP A 250 7.73 17.28 6.79
C ASP A 250 8.85 17.24 5.74
N LEU A 251 8.98 16.16 4.96
CA LEU A 251 9.99 16.09 3.90
C LEU A 251 9.83 17.20 2.85
N PHE A 252 8.59 17.51 2.46
CA PHE A 252 8.35 18.57 1.49
C PHE A 252 8.71 19.96 1.99
N SER A 253 8.73 20.19 3.31
CA SER A 253 9.15 21.46 3.90
C SER A 253 10.67 21.68 3.90
N GLY A 254 11.49 20.65 3.62
CA GLY A 254 12.93 20.77 3.39
C GLY A 254 13.84 20.52 4.60
N ASP A 255 13.39 20.78 5.84
CA ASP A 255 14.26 20.75 7.04
C ASP A 255 13.73 19.85 8.18
N ALA A 256 12.91 18.85 7.86
CA ALA A 256 12.18 18.08 8.87
C ALA A 256 12.43 16.56 8.79
N SER A 257 13.62 16.14 8.33
CA SER A 257 13.96 14.73 8.15
C SER A 257 13.85 13.90 9.44
N ASP A 258 14.27 14.45 10.59
CA ASP A 258 14.16 13.72 11.87
C ASP A 258 12.70 13.60 12.31
N ARG A 259 11.89 14.65 12.18
CA ARG A 259 10.44 14.59 12.45
C ARG A 259 9.73 13.59 11.54
N ALA A 260 10.12 13.54 10.25
CA ALA A 260 9.59 12.57 9.31
C ALA A 260 9.94 11.13 9.74
N LYS A 261 11.18 10.87 10.16
CA LYS A 261 11.62 9.57 10.69
C LYS A 261 10.87 9.18 11.96
N GLU A 262 10.70 10.10 12.91
CA GLU A 262 9.95 9.87 14.15
C GLU A 262 8.49 9.50 13.86
N LYS A 263 7.83 10.22 12.94
CA LYS A 263 6.45 9.91 12.51
C LYS A 263 6.34 8.52 11.92
N VAL A 264 7.24 8.14 11.01
CA VAL A 264 7.15 6.81 10.39
C VAL A 264 7.57 5.68 11.33
N ALA A 265 8.47 5.93 12.28
CA ALA A 265 8.78 4.98 13.35
C ALA A 265 7.53 4.70 14.20
N LYS A 266 6.81 5.74 14.62
CA LYS A 266 5.53 5.59 15.33
C LYS A 266 4.47 4.90 14.45
N ALA A 267 4.41 5.21 13.16
CA ALA A 267 3.46 4.61 12.24
C ALA A 267 3.61 3.09 12.16
N ILE A 268 4.85 2.60 12.03
CA ILE A 268 5.14 1.16 11.97
C ILE A 268 5.04 0.47 13.34
N GLU A 269 4.88 1.18 14.45
CA GLU A 269 4.57 0.56 15.75
C GLU A 269 3.08 0.24 15.87
N ILE A 270 2.22 1.13 15.36
CA ILE A 270 0.76 1.03 15.50
C ILE A 270 0.06 0.31 14.35
N ASP A 271 0.69 0.23 13.17
CA ASP A 271 0.11 -0.41 12.00
C ASP A 271 1.18 -1.16 11.15
N GLN A 272 0.94 -2.44 10.88
CA GLN A 272 1.81 -3.30 10.07
C GLN A 272 1.27 -3.52 8.64
N SER A 273 0.28 -2.74 8.21
CA SER A 273 -0.29 -2.80 6.87
C SER A 273 0.76 -2.51 5.78
N GLY A 274 0.58 -3.08 4.59
CA GLY A 274 1.51 -2.90 3.46
C GLY A 274 1.67 -1.42 3.05
N ASP A 275 0.60 -0.63 3.16
CA ASP A 275 0.63 0.80 2.84
C ASP A 275 1.49 1.58 3.83
N VAL A 276 1.36 1.31 5.14
CA VAL A 276 2.19 1.96 6.17
C VAL A 276 3.65 1.53 6.05
N LEU A 277 3.93 0.24 5.89
CA LEU A 277 5.31 -0.25 5.77
C LEU A 277 6.02 0.32 4.53
N SER A 278 5.34 0.37 3.38
CA SER A 278 5.92 0.93 2.15
C SER A 278 6.03 2.45 2.18
N GLY A 279 5.10 3.14 2.84
CA GLY A 279 5.19 4.57 3.11
C GLY A 279 6.40 4.90 3.98
N ALA A 280 6.57 4.19 5.09
CA ALA A 280 7.72 4.32 5.98
C ALA A 280 9.04 4.01 5.27
N ALA A 281 9.07 2.94 4.46
CA ALA A 281 10.25 2.57 3.68
C ALA A 281 10.70 3.68 2.72
N ASN A 282 9.75 4.39 2.07
CA ASN A 282 10.10 5.55 1.25
C ASN A 282 10.73 6.67 2.07
N ILE A 283 10.14 7.01 3.23
CA ILE A 283 10.68 8.07 4.08
C ILE A 283 12.08 7.72 4.56
N PHE A 284 12.30 6.49 5.02
CA PHE A 284 13.64 6.02 5.41
C PHE A 284 14.63 6.06 4.25
N LEU A 285 14.24 5.63 3.05
CA LEU A 285 15.10 5.74 1.86
C LEU A 285 15.51 7.19 1.60
N LEU A 286 14.53 8.10 1.56
CA LEU A 286 14.77 9.52 1.27
C LEU A 286 15.53 10.23 2.39
N THR A 287 15.45 9.76 3.63
CA THR A 287 16.16 10.34 4.77
C THR A 287 17.53 9.72 5.04
N GLY A 288 17.97 8.76 4.21
CA GLY A 288 19.33 8.21 4.27
C GLY A 288 19.46 6.96 5.13
N GLU A 289 18.37 6.22 5.32
CA GLU A 289 18.31 4.96 6.09
C GLU A 289 18.02 3.76 5.16
N PRO A 290 18.89 3.46 4.17
CA PRO A 290 18.60 2.48 3.12
C PRO A 290 18.44 1.05 3.65
N LEU A 291 19.11 0.69 4.76
CA LEU A 291 18.94 -0.63 5.38
C LEU A 291 17.51 -0.82 5.93
N ALA A 292 17.00 0.18 6.65
CA ALA A 292 15.63 0.17 7.15
C ALA A 292 14.62 0.14 5.99
N ALA A 293 14.85 0.96 4.96
CA ALA A 293 14.02 0.97 3.76
C ALA A 293 13.97 -0.41 3.07
N LYS A 294 15.13 -1.04 2.86
CA LYS A 294 15.23 -2.38 2.24
C LYS A 294 14.42 -3.42 3.02
N GLN A 295 14.58 -3.46 4.35
CA GLN A 295 13.87 -4.40 5.20
C GLN A 295 12.35 -4.19 5.15
N LEU A 296 11.91 -2.93 5.22
CA LEU A 296 10.49 -2.59 5.17
C LEU A 296 9.87 -2.86 3.80
N PHE A 297 10.55 -2.57 2.70
CA PHE A 297 10.06 -2.94 1.36
C PHE A 297 9.95 -4.45 1.17
N LYS A 298 10.96 -5.24 1.58
CA LYS A 298 10.89 -6.72 1.55
C LYS A 298 9.67 -7.22 2.34
N ARG A 299 9.39 -6.65 3.52
CA ARG A 299 8.20 -6.98 4.32
C ARG A 299 6.89 -6.55 3.63
N ALA A 300 6.83 -5.34 3.09
CA ALA A 300 5.64 -4.83 2.40
C ALA A 300 5.31 -5.64 1.14
N MET A 301 6.32 -6.06 0.38
CA MET A 301 6.15 -6.95 -0.78
C MET A 301 5.72 -8.36 -0.37
N ARG A 302 6.15 -8.87 0.80
CA ARG A 302 5.66 -10.16 1.32
C ARG A 302 4.20 -10.10 1.76
N ILE A 303 3.78 -8.98 2.35
CA ILE A 303 2.38 -8.69 2.74
C ILE A 303 1.50 -8.43 1.52
N SER A 304 2.06 -7.85 0.47
CA SER A 304 1.40 -7.58 -0.80
C SER A 304 2.12 -8.30 -1.95
N PRO A 305 1.94 -9.62 -2.13
CA PRO A 305 2.55 -10.38 -3.22
C PRO A 305 2.33 -9.78 -4.62
N PHE A 306 1.23 -9.04 -4.80
CA PHE A 306 0.92 -8.31 -6.03
C PHE A 306 1.06 -6.79 -5.83
N HIS A 307 2.14 -6.38 -5.17
CA HIS A 307 2.45 -4.98 -4.91
C HIS A 307 2.59 -4.15 -6.20
N PRO A 308 2.41 -2.82 -6.11
CA PRO A 308 2.78 -1.91 -7.18
C PRO A 308 4.26 -2.04 -7.58
N VAL A 309 4.54 -1.89 -8.86
CA VAL A 309 5.88 -2.02 -9.45
C VAL A 309 6.90 -1.07 -8.81
N TRP A 310 6.45 0.10 -8.37
CA TRP A 310 7.33 1.10 -7.74
C TRP A 310 8.01 0.57 -6.46
N TYR A 311 7.44 -0.41 -5.75
CA TYR A 311 8.07 -1.03 -4.58
C TYR A 311 9.41 -1.66 -4.97
N ALA A 312 9.46 -2.38 -6.10
CA ALA A 312 10.66 -3.04 -6.58
C ALA A 312 11.75 -2.03 -7.01
N ASN A 313 11.35 -0.93 -7.66
CA ASN A 313 12.27 0.17 -7.96
C ASN A 313 12.88 0.77 -6.68
N ARG A 314 12.04 1.11 -5.68
CA ARG A 314 12.52 1.71 -4.43
C ARG A 314 13.35 0.73 -3.58
N LEU A 315 13.02 -0.55 -3.59
CA LEU A 315 13.84 -1.61 -2.97
C LEU A 315 15.22 -1.68 -3.64
N SER A 316 15.26 -1.64 -4.98
CA SER A 316 16.50 -1.68 -5.74
C SER A 316 17.35 -0.43 -5.49
N GLU A 317 16.75 0.75 -5.39
CA GLU A 317 17.44 1.98 -4.98
C GLU A 317 18.08 1.85 -3.59
N ALA A 318 17.35 1.28 -2.62
CA ALA A 318 17.90 1.01 -1.29
C ALA A 318 19.09 0.03 -1.35
N MET A 319 19.01 -1.02 -2.17
CA MET A 319 20.11 -1.98 -2.39
C MET A 319 21.31 -1.32 -3.06
N ILE A 320 21.10 -0.46 -4.06
CA ILE A 320 22.17 0.30 -4.72
C ILE A 320 22.89 1.21 -3.72
N MET A 321 22.16 1.88 -2.82
CA MET A 321 22.75 2.70 -1.75
C MET A 321 23.55 1.87 -0.74
N LEU A 322 23.25 0.57 -0.60
CA LEU A 322 23.98 -0.39 0.22
C LEU A 322 25.08 -1.14 -0.56
N GLU A 323 25.30 -0.78 -1.83
CA GLU A 323 26.24 -1.46 -2.74
C GLU A 323 25.92 -2.94 -3.02
N GLU A 324 24.66 -3.35 -2.81
CA GLU A 324 24.14 -4.70 -3.08
C GLU A 324 23.73 -4.83 -4.56
N TYR A 325 24.71 -4.66 -5.45
CA TYR A 325 24.48 -4.51 -6.89
C TYR A 325 23.91 -5.75 -7.58
N ASP A 326 24.28 -6.95 -7.16
CA ASP A 326 23.81 -8.19 -7.79
C ASP A 326 22.33 -8.43 -7.49
N GLU A 327 21.89 -8.32 -6.24
CA GLU A 327 20.46 -8.40 -5.86
C GLU A 327 19.64 -7.30 -6.56
N ALA A 328 20.17 -6.06 -6.62
CA ALA A 328 19.50 -4.97 -7.30
C ALA A 328 19.36 -5.23 -8.81
N ARG A 329 20.39 -5.78 -9.46
CA ARG A 329 20.35 -6.14 -10.89
C ARG A 329 19.22 -7.12 -11.17
N GLU A 330 19.14 -8.22 -10.42
CA GLU A 330 18.15 -9.27 -10.65
C GLU A 330 16.72 -8.72 -10.64
N ILE A 331 16.40 -7.91 -9.62
CA ILE A 331 15.07 -7.29 -9.48
C ILE A 331 14.77 -6.34 -10.65
N LEU A 332 15.74 -5.51 -11.01
CA LEU A 332 15.55 -4.52 -12.06
C LEU A 332 15.47 -5.15 -13.46
N GLU A 333 16.22 -6.21 -13.73
CA GLU A 333 16.14 -6.97 -14.98
C GLU A 333 14.78 -7.66 -15.14
N GLU A 334 14.27 -8.28 -14.06
CA GLU A 334 12.92 -8.84 -14.04
C GLU A 334 11.88 -7.76 -14.36
N LEU A 335 12.00 -6.57 -13.73
CA LEU A 335 11.12 -5.44 -13.98
C LEU A 335 11.18 -4.99 -15.44
N VAL A 336 12.36 -4.82 -16.02
CA VAL A 336 12.48 -4.36 -17.42
C VAL A 336 11.98 -5.41 -18.42
N SER A 337 12.10 -6.70 -18.10
CA SER A 337 11.64 -7.81 -18.94
C SER A 337 10.12 -7.87 -19.10
N LYS A 338 9.38 -7.39 -18.09
CA LYS A 338 7.91 -7.37 -18.07
C LYS A 338 7.34 -6.30 -19.02
N SER A 339 6.18 -6.62 -19.57
CA SER A 339 5.45 -5.81 -20.56
C SER A 339 4.54 -4.77 -19.90
N GLN A 340 3.91 -3.91 -20.71
CA GLN A 340 2.90 -2.98 -20.22
C GLN A 340 1.62 -3.71 -19.77
N GLU A 341 1.32 -4.87 -20.35
CA GLU A 341 0.20 -5.75 -19.93
C GLU A 341 0.45 -6.35 -18.55
N ASP A 342 1.71 -6.47 -18.13
CA ASP A 342 2.11 -6.88 -16.78
C ASP A 342 2.00 -5.74 -15.74
N GLY A 343 1.41 -4.61 -16.12
CA GLY A 343 1.16 -3.46 -15.23
C GLY A 343 2.35 -2.51 -15.05
N ILE A 344 3.40 -2.66 -15.86
CA ILE A 344 4.56 -1.76 -15.82
C ILE A 344 4.30 -0.54 -16.69
N ASN A 345 4.11 0.60 -16.04
CA ASN A 345 3.98 1.87 -16.75
C ASN A 345 5.36 2.39 -17.22
N LEU A 346 5.32 3.29 -18.21
CA LEU A 346 6.52 3.89 -18.81
C LEU A 346 7.45 4.54 -17.76
N ARG A 347 6.88 5.16 -16.73
CA ARG A 347 7.61 5.83 -15.65
C ARG A 347 8.48 4.83 -14.87
N GLU A 348 7.91 3.72 -14.42
CA GLU A 348 8.63 2.74 -13.62
C GLU A 348 9.65 1.96 -14.45
N LYS A 349 9.36 1.67 -15.73
CA LYS A 349 10.35 1.08 -16.66
C LYS A 349 11.52 2.03 -16.92
N SER A 350 11.24 3.32 -17.06
CA SER A 350 12.28 4.34 -17.26
C SER A 350 13.23 4.44 -16.05
N ARG A 351 12.66 4.38 -14.84
CA ARG A 351 13.42 4.37 -13.58
C ARG A 351 14.31 3.14 -13.45
N ALA A 352 13.77 1.97 -13.78
CA ALA A 352 14.53 0.74 -13.69
C ALA A 352 15.73 0.73 -14.65
N LEU A 353 15.56 1.22 -15.88
CA LEU A 353 16.65 1.31 -16.86
C LEU A 353 17.76 2.27 -16.42
N VAL A 354 17.42 3.45 -15.87
CA VAL A 354 18.47 4.36 -15.35
C VAL A 354 19.16 3.77 -14.12
N ALA A 355 18.43 3.07 -13.23
CA ALA A 355 19.03 2.39 -12.09
C ALA A 355 19.96 1.24 -12.53
N LEU A 356 19.55 0.42 -13.50
CA LEU A 356 20.41 -0.61 -14.09
C LEU A 356 21.66 -0.01 -14.73
N SER A 357 21.55 1.14 -15.40
CA SER A 357 22.72 1.81 -15.96
C SER A 357 23.75 2.19 -14.89
N PHE A 358 23.28 2.53 -13.68
CA PHE A 358 24.16 2.80 -12.55
C PHE A 358 24.81 1.52 -12.02
N VAL A 359 24.01 0.45 -11.83
CA VAL A 359 24.51 -0.87 -11.40
C VAL A 359 25.58 -1.40 -12.36
N GLU A 360 25.32 -1.37 -13.67
CA GLU A 360 26.27 -1.85 -14.68
C GLU A 360 27.58 -1.05 -14.67
N SER A 361 27.53 0.27 -14.50
CA SER A 361 28.74 1.08 -14.36
C SER A 361 29.55 0.69 -13.11
N ARG A 362 28.87 0.40 -11.98
CA ARG A 362 29.54 0.06 -10.72
C ARG A 362 30.26 -1.28 -10.75
N VAL A 363 29.74 -2.24 -11.52
CA VAL A 363 30.41 -3.53 -11.71
C VAL A 363 31.42 -3.56 -12.87
N GLY A 364 31.66 -2.42 -13.53
CA GLY A 364 32.63 -2.28 -14.62
C GLY A 364 32.11 -2.57 -16.04
N ASN A 365 30.81 -2.82 -16.21
CA ASN A 365 30.17 -3.15 -17.48
C ASN A 365 29.71 -1.90 -18.26
N THR A 366 30.65 -1.00 -18.58
CA THR A 366 30.34 0.29 -19.24
C THR A 366 29.52 0.15 -20.53
N SER A 367 29.76 -0.88 -21.33
CA SER A 367 29.01 -1.13 -22.56
C SER A 367 27.53 -1.43 -22.29
N ALA A 368 27.25 -2.30 -21.32
CA ALA A 368 25.89 -2.63 -20.89
C ALA A 368 25.21 -1.40 -20.28
N ALA A 369 25.93 -0.61 -19.47
CA ALA A 369 25.42 0.63 -18.88
C ALA A 369 24.92 1.61 -19.95
N ARG A 370 25.70 1.82 -21.03
CA ARG A 370 25.32 2.67 -22.17
C ARG A 370 24.11 2.12 -22.92
N GLU A 371 24.02 0.80 -23.06
CA GLU A 371 22.86 0.15 -23.69
C GLU A 371 21.57 0.43 -22.92
N LYS A 372 21.59 0.35 -21.57
CA LYS A 372 20.40 0.68 -20.76
C LYS A 372 19.93 2.13 -20.93
N ILE A 373 20.84 3.09 -21.05
CA ILE A 373 20.49 4.49 -21.36
C ILE A 373 19.95 4.64 -22.78
N LYS A 374 20.48 3.88 -23.75
CA LYS A 374 19.94 3.86 -25.11
C LYS A 374 18.51 3.32 -25.14
N ASP A 375 18.24 2.21 -24.46
CA ASP A 375 16.91 1.61 -24.34
C ASP A 375 15.92 2.57 -23.67
N LEU A 376 16.37 3.23 -22.59
CA LEU A 376 15.59 4.26 -21.90
C LEU A 376 15.16 5.37 -22.87
N ARG A 377 16.09 5.86 -23.68
CA ARG A 377 15.81 6.93 -24.65
C ARG A 377 14.92 6.49 -25.80
N LEU A 378 14.91 5.20 -26.15
CA LEU A 378 14.00 4.67 -27.16
C LEU A 378 12.56 4.65 -26.65
N ILE A 379 12.34 4.22 -25.40
CA ILE A 379 10.98 4.12 -24.84
C ILE A 379 10.46 5.46 -24.31
N ASN A 380 11.36 6.32 -23.82
CA ASN A 380 10.99 7.61 -23.23
C ASN A 380 12.00 8.70 -23.63
N PRO A 381 11.88 9.26 -24.85
CA PRO A 381 12.81 10.27 -25.35
C PRO A 381 12.90 11.55 -24.50
N ASN A 382 11.86 11.83 -23.71
CA ASN A 382 11.77 13.00 -22.84
C ASN A 382 12.37 12.77 -21.44
N PHE A 383 12.86 11.57 -21.13
CA PHE A 383 13.48 11.30 -19.85
C PHE A 383 14.86 11.95 -19.77
N SER A 384 15.10 12.74 -18.73
CA SER A 384 16.33 13.51 -18.54
C SER A 384 16.82 13.46 -17.09
N ALA A 385 17.96 14.11 -16.81
CA ALA A 385 18.46 14.30 -15.45
C ALA A 385 17.44 15.04 -14.55
N VAL A 386 16.57 15.88 -15.13
CA VAL A 386 15.44 16.50 -14.40
C VAL A 386 14.46 15.42 -13.94
N SER A 387 14.16 14.44 -14.77
CA SER A 387 13.31 13.30 -14.40
C SER A 387 13.87 12.55 -13.19
N VAL A 388 15.20 12.32 -13.14
CA VAL A 388 15.88 11.71 -11.98
C VAL A 388 15.75 12.57 -10.73
N LYS A 389 16.00 13.88 -10.84
CA LYS A 389 15.85 14.82 -9.73
C LYS A 389 14.42 14.87 -9.19
N ASN A 390 13.40 14.69 -10.02
CA ASN A 390 12.01 14.73 -9.58
C ASN A 390 11.63 13.59 -8.61
N TYR A 391 12.34 12.44 -8.61
CA TYR A 391 12.01 11.32 -7.71
C TYR A 391 13.10 10.89 -6.73
N LEU A 392 14.37 11.24 -6.99
CA LEU A 392 15.50 11.05 -6.07
C LEU A 392 16.04 12.37 -5.49
N GLY A 393 15.56 13.54 -5.93
CA GLY A 393 16.08 14.83 -5.46
C GLY A 393 15.89 15.08 -3.96
N MET A 394 14.90 14.41 -3.35
CA MET A 394 14.62 14.45 -1.92
C MET A 394 15.52 13.54 -1.09
N VAL A 395 16.36 12.69 -1.70
CA VAL A 395 17.33 11.88 -0.96
C VAL A 395 18.30 12.81 -0.23
N SER A 396 18.49 12.55 1.06
CA SER A 396 19.39 13.32 1.95
C SER A 396 20.86 13.07 1.60
N ASP A 397 21.20 11.85 1.16
CA ASP A 397 22.52 11.52 0.63
C ASP A 397 22.76 12.19 -0.72
N LYS A 398 23.35 13.40 -0.66
CA LYS A 398 23.69 14.18 -1.84
C LYS A 398 24.86 13.59 -2.62
N GLN A 399 25.74 12.81 -1.97
CA GLN A 399 26.84 12.16 -2.67
C GLN A 399 26.31 11.05 -3.58
N PHE A 400 25.41 10.20 -3.06
CA PHE A 400 24.70 9.21 -3.85
C PHE A 400 23.94 9.85 -5.02
N LEU A 401 23.11 10.86 -4.75
CA LEU A 401 22.32 11.53 -5.79
C LEU A 401 23.20 12.13 -6.89
N ASN A 402 24.27 12.84 -6.53
CA ASN A 402 25.18 13.45 -7.50
C ASN A 402 25.88 12.37 -8.33
N SER A 403 26.37 11.30 -7.70
CA SER A 403 27.02 10.22 -8.41
C SER A 403 26.08 9.48 -9.35
N PHE A 404 24.82 9.29 -8.96
CA PHE A 404 23.78 8.70 -9.79
C PHE A 404 23.48 9.55 -11.03
N LEU A 405 23.35 10.88 -10.85
CA LEU A 405 23.12 11.83 -11.94
C LEU A 405 24.32 11.91 -12.88
N GLU A 406 25.53 12.03 -12.35
CA GLU A 406 26.76 12.11 -13.15
C GLU A 406 26.95 10.85 -13.99
N ASN A 407 26.72 9.67 -13.41
CA ASN A 407 26.74 8.41 -14.15
C ASN A 407 25.80 8.45 -15.35
N ALA A 408 24.53 8.77 -15.12
CA ALA A 408 23.53 8.80 -16.19
C ALA A 408 23.88 9.82 -17.29
N ILE A 409 24.35 11.02 -16.92
CA ILE A 409 24.77 12.07 -17.86
C ILE A 409 25.98 11.61 -18.68
N ASN A 410 27.00 11.01 -18.03
CA ASN A 410 28.21 10.51 -18.71
C ASN A 410 27.91 9.36 -19.67
N LEU A 411 26.84 8.59 -19.42
CA LEU A 411 26.33 7.55 -20.31
C LEU A 411 25.43 8.09 -21.45
N GLY A 412 25.15 9.40 -21.47
CA GLY A 412 24.42 10.06 -22.56
C GLY A 412 22.97 10.43 -22.24
N LEU A 413 22.58 10.44 -20.97
CA LEU A 413 21.27 10.98 -20.55
C LEU A 413 21.27 12.52 -20.70
N PRO A 414 20.23 13.12 -21.34
CA PRO A 414 20.12 14.57 -21.44
C PRO A 414 20.08 15.27 -20.07
N LYS A 415 20.66 16.47 -19.98
CA LYS A 415 20.61 17.28 -18.75
C LYS A 415 19.23 17.92 -18.53
N THR A 416 18.53 18.25 -19.61
CA THR A 416 17.21 18.91 -19.64
C THR A 416 16.28 18.13 -20.52
#